data_AF-A7A1C5-F1
#
_entry.id   AF-A7A1C5-F1
#
_cell.length_a   1.000
_cell.length_b   1.000
_cell.length_c   1.000
_cell.angle_alpha   90.00
_cell.angle_beta   90.00
_cell.angle_gamma   90.00
#
_symmetry.space_group_name_H-M   'P 1'
#
loop_
_entity.id
_entity.type
_entity.pdbx_description
1 polymer ?
#
loop_
_entity_poly.entity_id
_entity_poly.type
_entity_poly.pdbx_seq_one_letter_code
_entity_poly.pdbx_strand_id
1 'polypeptide(L)'
;MICITCMRPVDSLYTVYSNDHIQLTDCPYCQETVDKYVEIDNVLLFIDLLLLKAGAYRHLVFNALELHLSKYPKRKALNDCQCLRDYTQALLFNVKNWFCKYDRLNRLWLLLLSFEIYLTWVTEESKYIYYLNRNNNDGKLIMLSKKLPESFKWDSAIMRNTITSKVFTWSPPIQYLYFASYCILDVSLFHTFTQYFILKKLHWKHYSVSSKDVISYTILLSYGAKIFPILMLIWPYDTLISMSIIKWVANLYIIESLKIVTNLSYWNIIKIFISVSLLRYFMVKPILIVFVAKFNFSVIKNLIHQEFILLLQKSGTYLLL
;
A
#
# COMPACT_ATOMS: atom_id res chain seq x y z
N MET A 1 -21.41 11.64 7.88
CA MET A 1 -21.66 11.60 6.42
C MET A 1 -21.25 12.91 5.75
N ILE A 2 -20.86 12.86 4.48
CA ILE A 2 -20.42 14.05 3.71
C ILE A 2 -21.02 14.08 2.30
N CYS A 3 -21.07 15.28 1.72
CA CYS A 3 -21.33 15.45 0.29
C CYS A 3 -20.09 15.08 -0.53
N ILE A 4 -20.26 14.26 -1.58
CA ILE A 4 -19.17 13.79 -2.43
C ILE A 4 -18.56 14.91 -3.29
N THR A 5 -19.29 16.00 -3.58
CA THR A 5 -18.77 17.13 -4.38
C THR A 5 -18.02 18.12 -3.50
N CYS A 6 -18.69 18.68 -2.49
CA CYS A 6 -18.16 19.80 -1.70
C CYS A 6 -17.48 19.40 -0.38
N MET A 7 -17.49 18.12 0.00
CA MET A 7 -16.88 17.58 1.24
C MET A 7 -17.40 18.21 2.55
N ARG A 8 -18.53 18.91 2.51
CA ARG A 8 -19.19 19.42 3.71
C ARG A 8 -20.04 18.33 4.37
N PRO A 9 -20.16 18.33 5.70
CA PRO A 9 -21.00 17.39 6.42
C PRO A 9 -22.46 17.60 6.02
N VAL A 10 -23.20 16.49 5.94
CA VAL A 10 -24.64 16.48 5.66
C VAL A 10 -25.32 15.52 6.63
N ASP A 11 -26.54 15.83 7.02
CA ASP A 11 -27.30 15.08 8.03
C ASP A 11 -27.76 13.70 7.50
N SER A 12 -28.30 13.66 6.27
CA SER A 12 -28.74 12.43 5.61
C SER A 12 -28.32 12.40 4.14
N LEU A 13 -27.94 11.21 3.66
CA LEU A 13 -27.60 10.97 2.24
C LEU A 13 -28.84 10.75 1.38
N TYR A 14 -29.90 10.23 2.00
CA TYR A 14 -31.16 9.91 1.35
C TYR A 14 -32.30 9.92 2.36
N THR A 15 -33.52 10.13 1.89
CA THR A 15 -34.76 9.97 2.64
C THR A 15 -35.46 8.69 2.17
N VAL A 16 -36.05 7.96 3.12
CA VAL A 16 -36.85 6.76 2.83
C VAL A 16 -38.31 7.12 2.99
N TYR A 17 -39.10 6.92 1.93
CA TYR A 17 -40.55 7.11 1.95
C TYR A 17 -41.28 5.81 2.33
N SER A 18 -42.58 5.90 2.61
CA SER A 18 -43.41 4.81 3.11
C SER A 18 -43.43 3.53 2.26
N ASN A 19 -43.10 3.63 0.96
CA ASN A 19 -43.09 2.52 0.02
C ASN A 19 -41.67 1.93 -0.20
N ASP A 20 -40.76 2.11 0.77
CA ASP A 20 -39.33 1.77 0.65
C ASP A 20 -38.60 2.46 -0.53
N HIS A 21 -39.22 3.49 -1.11
CA HIS A 21 -38.58 4.32 -2.12
C HIS A 21 -37.59 5.26 -1.47
N ILE A 22 -36.36 5.20 -1.96
CA ILE A 22 -35.26 6.05 -1.51
C ILE A 22 -35.19 7.24 -2.45
N GLN A 23 -35.07 8.45 -1.90
CA GLN A 23 -34.78 9.65 -2.66
C GLN A 23 -33.48 10.25 -2.15
N LEU A 24 -32.54 10.52 -3.06
CA LEU A 24 -31.30 11.20 -2.73
C LEU A 24 -31.57 12.63 -2.26
N THR A 25 -30.85 13.06 -1.24
CA THR A 25 -30.93 14.44 -0.76
C THR A 25 -30.01 15.36 -1.56
N ASP A 26 -30.41 16.62 -1.69
CA ASP A 26 -29.58 17.66 -2.29
C ASP A 26 -28.76 18.37 -1.22
N CYS A 27 -27.52 18.73 -1.55
CA CYS A 27 -26.63 19.39 -0.61
C CYS A 27 -27.08 20.84 -0.40
N PRO A 28 -27.29 21.30 0.85
CA PRO A 28 -27.74 22.68 1.11
C PRO A 28 -26.71 23.74 0.68
N TYR A 29 -25.47 23.33 0.43
CA TYR A 29 -24.40 24.27 0.14
C TYR A 29 -23.91 24.31 -1.31
N CYS A 30 -23.98 23.20 -2.05
CA CYS A 30 -23.61 23.18 -3.47
C CYS A 30 -24.79 22.87 -4.39
N GLN A 31 -25.96 22.57 -3.85
CA GLN A 31 -27.20 22.28 -4.59
C GLN A 31 -27.11 21.09 -5.57
N GLU A 32 -26.04 20.30 -5.47
CA GLU A 32 -25.91 19.02 -6.17
C GLU A 32 -26.37 17.88 -5.25
N THR A 33 -26.78 16.76 -5.85
CA THR A 33 -27.08 15.51 -5.15
C THR A 33 -25.93 15.11 -4.22
N VAL A 34 -26.23 14.84 -2.95
CA VAL A 34 -25.21 14.63 -1.89
C VAL A 34 -24.31 13.44 -2.20
N ASP A 35 -24.89 12.33 -2.65
CA ASP A 35 -24.16 11.12 -3.00
C ASP A 35 -24.93 10.24 -4.01
N LYS A 36 -24.65 10.43 -5.30
CA LYS A 36 -25.24 9.62 -6.37
C LYS A 36 -24.84 8.15 -6.36
N TYR A 37 -23.74 7.78 -5.69
CA TYR A 37 -23.24 6.40 -5.73
C TYR A 37 -24.01 5.47 -4.79
N VAL A 38 -24.96 5.98 -4.00
CA VAL A 38 -25.84 5.17 -3.17
C VAL A 38 -26.74 4.25 -4.02
N GLU A 39 -27.17 4.71 -5.20
CA GLU A 39 -28.05 3.95 -6.10
C GLU A 39 -27.28 3.20 -7.20
N ILE A 40 -26.00 3.52 -7.39
CA ILE A 40 -25.19 2.98 -8.48
C ILE A 40 -24.67 1.58 -8.13
N ASP A 41 -24.68 0.67 -9.10
CA ASP A 41 -24.13 -0.68 -8.95
C ASP A 41 -22.64 -0.69 -8.61
N ASN A 42 -22.23 -1.69 -7.82
CA ASN A 42 -20.84 -1.89 -7.41
C ASN A 42 -19.86 -2.02 -8.59
N VAL A 43 -20.31 -2.46 -9.76
CA VAL A 43 -19.46 -2.59 -10.97
C VAL A 43 -19.09 -1.21 -11.51
N LEU A 44 -20.05 -0.30 -11.63
CA LEU A 44 -19.81 1.07 -12.07
C LEU A 44 -19.00 1.84 -11.02
N LEU A 45 -19.30 1.63 -9.74
CA LEU A 45 -18.50 2.15 -8.64
C LEU A 45 -17.04 1.68 -8.76
N PHE A 46 -16.80 0.39 -9.03
CA PHE A 46 -15.45 -0.16 -9.19
C PHE A 46 -14.68 0.48 -10.36
N ILE A 47 -15.33 0.66 -11.51
CA ILE A 47 -14.72 1.33 -12.67
C ILE A 47 -14.35 2.77 -12.32
N ASP A 48 -15.25 3.49 -11.66
CA ASP A 48 -15.01 4.88 -11.28
C ASP A 48 -13.92 5.03 -10.21
N LEU A 49 -13.76 4.04 -9.33
CA LEU A 49 -12.61 3.94 -8.42
C LEU A 49 -11.31 3.66 -9.19
N LEU A 50 -11.34 2.76 -10.18
CA LEU A 50 -10.16 2.49 -11.02
C LEU A 50 -9.72 3.77 -11.76
N LEU A 51 -10.68 4.57 -12.23
CA LEU A 51 -10.43 5.84 -12.91
C LEU A 51 -10.10 7.02 -11.96
N LEU A 52 -9.89 6.77 -10.67
CA LEU A 52 -9.59 7.81 -9.66
C LEU A 52 -10.64 8.92 -9.60
N LYS A 53 -11.92 8.63 -9.89
CA LYS A 53 -12.97 9.65 -9.79
C LYS A 53 -13.18 10.03 -8.33
N ALA A 54 -13.03 11.32 -8.05
CA ALA A 54 -13.10 11.86 -6.69
C ALA A 54 -14.40 11.49 -5.94
N GLY A 55 -15.53 11.50 -6.65
CA GLY A 55 -16.83 11.17 -6.05
C GLY A 55 -16.93 9.72 -5.55
N ALA A 56 -16.43 8.75 -6.32
CA ALA A 56 -16.46 7.33 -5.95
C ALA A 56 -15.57 7.05 -4.72
N TYR A 57 -14.38 7.65 -4.69
CA TYR A 57 -13.48 7.58 -3.54
C TYR A 57 -14.13 8.16 -2.29
N ARG A 58 -14.77 9.33 -2.39
CA ARG A 58 -15.40 9.99 -1.24
C ARG A 58 -16.62 9.21 -0.73
N HIS A 59 -17.45 8.69 -1.63
CA HIS A 59 -18.55 7.79 -1.29
C HIS A 59 -18.05 6.59 -0.47
N LEU A 60 -17.05 5.87 -1.00
CA LEU A 60 -16.59 4.63 -0.40
C LEU A 60 -15.82 4.87 0.92
N VAL A 61 -14.93 5.88 0.94
CA VAL A 61 -14.05 6.14 2.09
C VAL A 61 -14.76 6.83 3.25
N PHE A 62 -15.69 7.73 2.99
CA PHE A 62 -16.39 8.46 4.05
C PHE A 62 -17.77 7.86 4.31
N ASN A 63 -18.65 7.81 3.31
CA ASN A 63 -20.05 7.47 3.52
C ASN A 63 -20.25 5.96 3.75
N ALA A 64 -19.78 5.12 2.84
CA ALA A 64 -19.94 3.66 2.94
C ALA A 64 -19.15 3.09 4.14
N LEU A 65 -17.96 3.61 4.40
CA LEU A 65 -17.17 3.22 5.57
C LEU A 65 -17.88 3.61 6.87
N GLU A 66 -18.35 4.86 7.02
CA GLU A 66 -19.06 5.31 8.22
C GLU A 66 -20.32 4.47 8.47
N LEU A 67 -21.09 4.18 7.42
CA LEU A 67 -22.28 3.34 7.48
C LEU A 67 -21.96 1.89 7.87
N HIS A 68 -20.82 1.36 7.43
CA HIS A 68 -20.38 0.03 7.83
C HIS A 68 -19.92 0.00 9.29
N LEU A 69 -19.13 0.99 9.71
CA LEU A 69 -18.56 1.04 11.06
C LEU A 69 -19.62 1.30 12.14
N SER A 70 -20.71 2.02 11.81
CA SER A 70 -21.80 2.32 12.74
C SER A 70 -22.62 1.07 13.14
N LYS A 71 -22.61 0.01 12.33
CA LYS A 71 -23.32 -1.25 12.60
C LYS A 71 -22.70 -2.08 13.73
N TYR A 72 -21.45 -1.80 14.11
CA TYR A 72 -20.71 -2.60 15.09
C TYR A 72 -20.62 -1.89 16.45
N PRO A 73 -20.68 -2.63 17.56
CA PRO A 73 -20.62 -2.05 18.90
C PRO A 73 -19.24 -1.39 19.16
N LYS A 74 -19.27 -0.33 19.97
CA LYS A 74 -18.05 0.37 20.43
C LYS A 74 -17.16 -0.57 21.25
N ARG A 75 -15.85 -0.32 21.22
CA ARG A 75 -14.82 -1.09 21.94
C ARG A 75 -15.08 -0.99 23.45
N LYS A 76 -14.96 -2.11 24.18
CA LYS A 76 -15.02 -2.11 25.64
C LYS A 76 -13.74 -1.52 26.23
N ALA A 77 -13.86 -0.62 27.20
CA ALA A 77 -12.72 -0.07 27.92
C ALA A 77 -12.03 -1.18 28.73
N LEU A 78 -10.71 -1.29 28.63
CA LEU A 78 -9.93 -2.29 29.37
C LEU A 78 -9.54 -1.81 30.78
N ASN A 79 -9.70 -0.51 31.06
CA ASN A 79 -9.25 0.12 32.31
C ASN A 79 -10.21 -0.12 33.49
N ASP A 80 -11.46 -0.53 33.21
CA ASP A 80 -12.48 -0.79 34.23
C ASP A 80 -12.48 -2.25 34.72
N CYS A 81 -11.52 -3.07 34.27
CA CYS A 81 -11.44 -4.49 34.62
C CYS A 81 -10.68 -4.69 35.94
N GLN A 82 -11.38 -5.22 36.96
CA GLN A 82 -10.78 -5.53 38.27
C GLN A 82 -10.03 -6.88 38.28
N CYS A 83 -10.30 -7.78 37.33
CA CYS A 83 -9.76 -9.14 37.28
C CYS A 83 -9.08 -9.45 35.93
N LEU A 84 -8.00 -10.26 35.97
CA LEU A 84 -7.28 -10.76 34.78
C LEU A 84 -8.19 -11.55 33.82
N ARG A 85 -9.17 -12.29 34.34
CA ARG A 85 -10.15 -13.02 33.52
C ARG A 85 -11.06 -12.07 32.76
N ASP A 86 -11.50 -10.99 33.38
CA ASP A 86 -12.35 -9.98 32.74
C ASP A 86 -11.55 -9.18 31.70
N TYR A 87 -10.28 -8.88 32.01
CA TYR A 87 -9.35 -8.26 31.06
C TYR A 87 -9.16 -9.12 29.81
N THR A 88 -8.87 -10.41 29.97
CA THR A 88 -8.67 -11.33 28.84
C THR A 88 -9.95 -11.53 28.02
N GLN A 89 -11.12 -11.63 28.67
CA GLN A 89 -12.40 -11.68 27.97
C GLN A 89 -12.71 -10.39 27.22
N ALA A 90 -12.46 -9.22 27.81
CA ALA A 90 -12.62 -7.93 27.15
C ALA A 90 -11.65 -7.77 25.97
N LEU A 91 -10.41 -8.25 26.10
CA LEU A 91 -9.42 -8.26 25.02
C LEU A 91 -9.84 -9.17 23.88
N LEU A 92 -10.24 -10.42 24.17
CA LEU A 92 -10.73 -11.36 23.15
C LEU A 92 -11.98 -10.84 22.46
N PHE A 93 -12.92 -10.26 23.21
CA PHE A 93 -14.10 -9.61 22.64
C PHE A 93 -13.70 -8.46 21.71
N ASN A 94 -12.78 -7.60 22.13
CA ASN A 94 -12.30 -6.46 21.33
C ASN A 94 -11.58 -6.92 20.06
N VAL A 95 -10.75 -7.98 20.14
CA VAL A 95 -10.05 -8.56 18.99
C VAL A 95 -11.04 -9.21 18.03
N LYS A 96 -11.96 -10.04 18.52
CA LYS A 96 -13.00 -10.67 17.70
C LYS A 96 -13.88 -9.62 17.03
N ASN A 97 -14.33 -8.62 17.79
CA ASN A 97 -15.12 -7.51 17.25
C ASN A 97 -14.32 -6.74 16.18
N TRP A 98 -13.02 -6.50 16.38
CA TRP A 98 -12.17 -5.86 15.37
C TRP A 98 -12.07 -6.70 14.08
N PHE A 99 -11.85 -8.01 14.18
CA PHE A 99 -11.81 -8.89 13.02
C PHE A 99 -13.14 -8.89 12.26
N CYS A 100 -14.27 -8.99 12.95
CA CYS A 100 -15.60 -8.94 12.32
C CYS A 100 -15.89 -7.57 11.72
N LYS A 101 -15.52 -6.49 12.42
CA LYS A 101 -15.75 -5.09 12.00
C LYS A 101 -14.97 -4.73 10.74
N TYR A 102 -13.77 -5.28 10.56
CA TYR A 102 -12.89 -5.00 9.41
C TYR A 102 -12.67 -6.21 8.51
N ASP A 103 -13.55 -7.23 8.53
CA ASP A 103 -13.36 -8.49 7.80
C ASP A 103 -13.07 -8.26 6.30
N ARG A 104 -13.89 -7.45 5.63
CA ARG A 104 -13.69 -7.11 4.21
C ARG A 104 -12.34 -6.43 3.95
N LEU A 105 -11.94 -5.49 4.81
CA LEU A 105 -10.67 -4.77 4.67
C LEU A 105 -9.47 -5.70 4.90
N ASN A 106 -9.56 -6.58 5.90
CA ASN A 106 -8.52 -7.54 6.24
C ASN A 106 -8.32 -8.56 5.10
N ARG A 107 -9.41 -9.03 4.47
CA ARG A 107 -9.34 -9.90 3.29
C ARG A 107 -8.64 -9.22 2.12
N LEU A 108 -8.97 -7.95 1.83
CA LEU A 108 -8.31 -7.17 0.78
C LEU A 108 -6.83 -6.94 1.08
N TRP A 109 -6.49 -6.59 2.34
CA TRP A 109 -5.11 -6.45 2.78
C TRP A 109 -4.31 -7.74 2.61
N LEU A 110 -4.88 -8.88 3.01
CA LEU A 110 -4.24 -10.19 2.89
C LEU A 110 -3.96 -10.52 1.41
N LEU A 111 -4.94 -10.28 0.54
CA LEU A 111 -4.79 -10.49 -0.91
C LEU A 111 -3.68 -9.60 -1.47
N LEU A 112 -3.72 -8.30 -1.18
CA LEU A 112 -2.72 -7.33 -1.65
C LEU A 112 -1.31 -7.66 -1.15
N LEU A 113 -1.19 -8.05 0.12
CA LEU A 113 0.09 -8.40 0.73
C LEU A 113 0.65 -9.70 0.13
N SER A 114 -0.19 -10.71 -0.10
CA SER A 114 0.22 -11.94 -0.76
C SER A 114 0.77 -11.68 -2.16
N PHE A 115 0.10 -10.82 -2.93
CA PHE A 115 0.58 -10.43 -4.26
C PHE A 115 1.87 -9.61 -4.22
N GLU A 116 1.99 -8.66 -3.30
CA GLU A 116 3.22 -7.89 -3.15
C GLU A 116 4.42 -8.78 -2.82
N ILE A 117 4.23 -9.78 -1.93
CA ILE A 117 5.26 -10.77 -1.60
C ILE A 117 5.68 -11.54 -2.85
N TYR A 118 4.71 -12.03 -3.63
CA TYR A 118 4.98 -12.78 -4.85
C TYR A 118 5.73 -11.93 -5.90
N LEU A 119 5.23 -10.73 -6.23
CA LEU A 119 5.84 -9.86 -7.22
C LEU A 119 7.25 -9.43 -6.81
N THR A 120 7.46 -9.19 -5.51
CA THR A 120 8.78 -8.86 -4.96
C THR A 120 9.74 -10.04 -5.13
N TRP A 121 9.31 -11.25 -4.77
CA TRP A 121 10.12 -12.46 -4.91
C TRP A 121 10.48 -12.73 -6.37
N VAL A 122 9.51 -12.76 -7.29
CA VAL A 122 9.74 -12.98 -8.74
C VAL A 122 10.69 -11.93 -9.32
N THR A 123 10.52 -10.67 -8.93
CA THR A 123 11.39 -9.57 -9.40
C THR A 123 12.83 -9.78 -8.95
N GLU A 124 13.06 -10.20 -7.71
CA GLU A 124 14.42 -10.42 -7.19
C GLU A 124 15.04 -11.72 -7.71
N GLU A 125 14.24 -12.77 -7.92
CA GLU A 125 14.69 -14.02 -8.53
C GLU A 125 15.12 -13.80 -9.99
N SER A 126 14.28 -13.12 -10.78
CA SER A 126 14.57 -12.80 -12.19
C SER A 126 15.87 -12.01 -12.32
N LYS A 127 16.09 -11.04 -11.42
CA LYS A 127 17.35 -10.31 -11.32
C LYS A 127 18.50 -11.25 -11.01
N TYR A 128 18.39 -12.08 -9.98
CA TYR A 128 19.44 -13.01 -9.56
C TYR A 128 19.88 -13.93 -10.72
N ILE A 129 18.92 -14.55 -11.43
CA ILE A 129 19.18 -15.42 -12.58
C ILE A 129 19.90 -14.67 -13.71
N TYR A 130 19.48 -13.44 -14.00
CA TYR A 130 20.14 -12.62 -15.02
C TYR A 130 21.63 -12.40 -14.74
N TYR A 131 22.02 -12.10 -13.50
CA TYR A 131 23.45 -11.92 -13.14
C TYR A 131 24.23 -13.22 -13.11
N LEU A 132 23.60 -14.32 -12.70
CA LEU A 132 24.24 -15.63 -12.73
C LEU A 132 24.60 -16.02 -14.17
N ASN A 133 23.67 -15.83 -15.12
CA ASN A 133 23.87 -16.14 -16.53
C ASN A 133 24.90 -15.25 -17.23
N ARG A 134 25.06 -13.99 -16.80
CA ARG A 134 26.11 -13.08 -17.33
C ARG A 134 27.53 -13.60 -17.10
N ASN A 135 27.73 -14.47 -16.10
CA ASN A 135 29.04 -14.93 -15.67
C ASN A 135 29.48 -16.25 -16.35
N ASN A 136 28.54 -17.07 -16.82
CA ASN A 136 28.80 -18.25 -17.63
C ASN A 136 28.67 -17.84 -19.11
N ASN A 137 29.78 -17.76 -19.84
CA ASN A 137 29.83 -17.42 -21.27
C ASN A 137 29.13 -18.43 -22.21
N ASP A 138 28.12 -19.16 -21.74
CA ASP A 138 27.39 -20.13 -22.54
C ASP A 138 26.13 -19.46 -23.09
N GLY A 139 26.23 -18.97 -24.32
CA GLY A 139 25.15 -18.29 -25.05
C GLY A 139 23.88 -19.11 -25.32
N LYS A 140 23.72 -20.27 -24.67
CA LYS A 140 22.66 -21.25 -24.90
C LYS A 140 21.39 -21.00 -24.07
N LEU A 141 21.45 -20.16 -23.03
CA LEU A 141 20.29 -19.76 -22.22
C LEU A 141 19.95 -18.25 -22.33
N ILE A 142 20.51 -17.57 -23.33
CA ILE A 142 20.23 -16.15 -23.64
C ILE A 142 18.80 -15.94 -24.16
N MET A 143 18.10 -17.01 -24.58
CA MET A 143 16.74 -16.87 -25.14
C MET A 143 15.69 -16.40 -24.11
N LEU A 144 15.85 -16.67 -22.82
CA LEU A 144 14.94 -16.15 -21.78
C LEU A 144 15.31 -14.73 -21.32
N SER A 145 16.53 -14.26 -21.58
CA SER A 145 17.01 -12.93 -21.18
C SER A 145 16.97 -11.89 -22.31
N LYS A 146 16.44 -12.23 -23.48
CA LYS A 146 16.56 -11.45 -24.73
C LYS A 146 15.79 -10.12 -24.75
N LYS A 147 15.24 -9.66 -23.61
CA LYS A 147 14.44 -8.43 -23.48
C LYS A 147 14.97 -7.45 -22.41
N LEU A 148 16.27 -7.45 -22.11
CA LEU A 148 16.87 -6.35 -21.34
C LEU A 148 17.45 -5.27 -22.28
N PRO A 149 17.05 -4.00 -22.12
CA PRO A 149 17.75 -2.88 -22.76
C PRO A 149 19.20 -2.81 -22.29
N GLU A 150 20.14 -2.60 -23.22
CA GLU A 150 21.58 -2.48 -22.91
C GLU A 150 21.91 -1.29 -21.99
N SER A 151 20.97 -0.35 -21.79
CA SER A 151 21.08 0.80 -20.90
C SER A 151 20.97 0.46 -19.40
N PHE A 152 20.51 -0.75 -19.04
CA PHE A 152 20.29 -1.16 -17.65
C PHE A 152 21.40 -2.11 -17.17
N LYS A 153 22.66 -1.70 -17.29
CA LYS A 153 23.84 -2.44 -16.81
C LYS A 153 24.10 -2.11 -15.33
N TRP A 154 23.91 -3.09 -14.45
CA TRP A 154 24.37 -3.03 -13.07
C TRP A 154 25.64 -3.85 -12.94
N ASP A 155 26.55 -3.42 -12.07
CA ASP A 155 27.78 -4.16 -11.84
C ASP A 155 27.49 -5.52 -11.17
N SER A 156 27.79 -6.59 -11.89
CA SER A 156 27.60 -7.97 -11.45
C SER A 156 28.40 -8.32 -10.19
N ALA A 157 29.48 -7.60 -9.90
CA ALA A 157 30.26 -7.75 -8.67
C ALA A 157 29.54 -7.14 -7.44
N ILE A 158 28.88 -6.00 -7.60
CA ILE A 158 28.16 -5.32 -6.52
C ILE A 158 26.90 -6.12 -6.17
N MET A 159 26.18 -6.61 -7.19
CA MET A 159 24.95 -7.39 -7.02
C MET A 159 25.17 -8.80 -6.44
N ARG A 160 26.39 -9.35 -6.54
CA ARG A 160 26.74 -10.61 -5.87
C ARG A 160 26.95 -10.45 -4.37
N ASN A 161 27.27 -9.25 -3.91
CA ASN A 161 27.52 -9.00 -2.50
C ASN A 161 26.31 -8.40 -1.77
N THR A 162 25.21 -8.12 -2.48
CA THR A 162 23.96 -7.67 -1.86
C THR A 162 23.30 -8.76 -1.03
N ILE A 163 22.36 -8.34 -0.18
CA ILE A 163 21.62 -9.25 0.72
C ILE A 163 20.89 -10.33 -0.06
N THR A 164 20.37 -9.96 -1.23
CA THR A 164 19.54 -10.82 -2.09
C THR A 164 20.28 -12.07 -2.53
N SER A 165 21.56 -11.98 -2.91
CA SER A 165 22.35 -13.15 -3.29
C SER A 165 22.57 -14.11 -2.11
N LYS A 166 22.74 -13.59 -0.89
CA LYS A 166 22.86 -14.39 0.34
C LYS A 166 21.54 -15.03 0.75
N VAL A 167 20.41 -14.37 0.49
CA VAL A 167 19.09 -14.93 0.79
C VAL A 167 18.79 -16.10 -0.15
N PHE A 168 19.13 -15.99 -1.44
CA PHE A 168 18.89 -17.07 -2.41
C PHE A 168 19.75 -18.33 -2.21
N THR A 169 20.77 -18.30 -1.34
CA THR A 169 21.51 -19.52 -0.95
C THR A 169 20.87 -20.28 0.21
N TRP A 170 19.87 -19.71 0.88
CA TRP A 170 19.17 -20.37 1.99
C TRP A 170 18.13 -21.38 1.50
N SER A 171 17.64 -22.23 2.41
CA SER A 171 16.56 -23.15 2.09
C SER A 171 15.29 -22.38 1.66
N PRO A 172 14.51 -22.89 0.68
CA PRO A 172 13.31 -22.24 0.16
C PRO A 172 12.32 -21.68 1.21
N PRO A 173 11.97 -22.39 2.31
CA PRO A 173 11.00 -21.86 3.28
C PRO A 173 11.51 -20.59 3.99
N ILE A 174 12.81 -20.50 4.25
CA ILE A 174 13.43 -19.34 4.90
C ILE A 174 13.47 -18.15 3.94
N GLN A 175 13.62 -18.39 2.63
CA GLN A 175 13.54 -17.34 1.62
C GLN A 175 12.15 -16.68 1.61
N TYR A 176 11.08 -17.48 1.54
CA TYR A 176 9.72 -16.95 1.55
C TYR A 176 9.39 -16.20 2.85
N LEU A 177 9.84 -16.70 4.00
CA LEU A 177 9.66 -16.01 5.28
C LEU A 177 10.38 -14.66 5.31
N TYR A 178 11.59 -14.58 4.75
CA TYR A 178 12.32 -13.31 4.61
C TYR A 178 11.53 -12.30 3.77
N PHE A 179 11.09 -12.68 2.57
CA PHE A 179 10.32 -11.78 1.70
C PHE A 179 8.97 -11.40 2.31
N ALA A 180 8.30 -12.31 3.00
CA ALA A 180 7.08 -12.01 3.74
C ALA A 180 7.33 -10.96 4.84
N SER A 181 8.38 -11.14 5.64
CA SER A 181 8.74 -10.19 6.69
C SER A 181 9.14 -8.82 6.12
N TYR A 182 9.86 -8.79 5.00
CA TYR A 182 10.23 -7.57 4.29
C TYR A 182 8.99 -6.80 3.84
N CYS A 183 8.06 -7.46 3.14
CA CYS A 183 6.86 -6.81 2.62
C CYS A 183 5.93 -6.34 3.74
N ILE A 184 5.74 -7.15 4.79
CA ILE A 184 4.93 -6.77 5.96
C ILE A 184 5.52 -5.53 6.64
N LEU A 185 6.84 -5.49 6.85
CA LEU A 185 7.52 -4.35 7.45
C LEU A 185 7.44 -3.10 6.55
N ASP A 186 7.68 -3.23 5.25
CA ASP A 186 7.63 -2.10 4.31
C ASP A 186 6.24 -1.44 4.29
N VAL A 187 5.19 -2.25 4.13
CA VAL A 187 3.80 -1.79 4.07
C VAL A 187 3.37 -1.20 5.41
N SER A 188 3.70 -1.87 6.53
CA SER A 188 3.35 -1.38 7.88
C SER A 188 4.02 -0.05 8.19
N LEU A 189 5.32 0.10 7.88
CA LEU A 189 6.03 1.36 8.08
C LEU A 189 5.49 2.47 7.18
N PHE A 190 5.22 2.18 5.90
CA PHE A 190 4.61 3.16 4.99
C PHE A 190 3.26 3.65 5.52
N HIS A 191 2.40 2.72 5.94
CA HIS A 191 1.06 3.03 6.44
C HIS A 191 1.11 3.86 7.73
N THR A 192 1.92 3.43 8.72
CA THR A 192 2.05 4.11 10.01
C THR A 192 2.68 5.50 9.88
N PHE A 193 3.71 5.66 9.06
CA PHE A 193 4.32 6.98 8.82
C PHE A 193 3.37 7.91 8.08
N THR A 194 2.67 7.43 7.04
CA THR A 194 1.71 8.26 6.29
C THR A 194 0.61 8.77 7.22
N GLN A 195 0.04 7.91 8.07
CA GLN A 195 -0.93 8.31 9.08
C GLN A 195 -0.36 9.32 10.07
N TYR A 196 0.86 9.09 10.58
CA TYR A 196 1.52 9.99 11.52
C TYR A 196 1.71 11.39 10.92
N PHE A 197 2.23 11.48 9.69
CA PHE A 197 2.45 12.77 9.03
C PHE A 197 1.13 13.50 8.73
N ILE A 198 0.12 12.81 8.21
CA ILE A 198 -1.15 13.47 7.86
C ILE A 198 -1.89 13.94 9.13
N LEU A 199 -1.99 13.10 10.15
CA LEU A 199 -2.77 13.43 11.34
C LEU A 199 -2.04 14.42 12.25
N LYS A 200 -0.73 14.26 12.45
CA LYS A 200 0.03 15.07 13.41
C LYS A 200 0.62 16.32 12.77
N LYS A 201 1.17 16.23 11.55
CA LYS A 201 1.89 17.36 10.92
C LYS A 201 0.94 18.28 10.15
N LEU A 202 -0.09 17.73 9.52
CA LEU A 202 -1.09 18.52 8.79
C LEU A 202 -2.35 18.82 9.60
N HIS A 203 -2.43 18.31 10.84
CA HIS A 203 -3.59 18.46 11.74
C HIS A 203 -4.93 18.15 11.05
N TRP A 204 -4.92 17.25 10.07
CA TRP A 204 -6.12 16.91 9.33
C TRP A 204 -6.99 16.01 10.21
N LYS A 205 -8.13 16.54 10.65
CA LYS A 205 -9.12 15.81 11.45
C LYS A 205 -10.48 15.98 10.81
N HIS A 206 -11.12 14.86 10.51
CA HIS A 206 -12.50 14.83 10.03
C HIS A 206 -13.44 14.52 11.20
N TYR A 207 -14.60 15.18 11.24
CA TYR A 207 -15.44 15.26 12.45
C TYR A 207 -16.30 14.00 12.68
N SER A 208 -16.69 13.27 11.62
CA SER A 208 -17.65 12.16 11.74
C SER A 208 -17.03 10.75 11.89
N VAL A 209 -15.88 10.50 11.26
CA VAL A 209 -15.21 9.18 11.26
C VAL A 209 -13.85 9.28 11.93
N SER A 210 -13.40 8.18 12.57
CA SER A 210 -12.00 7.98 12.94
C SER A 210 -11.11 8.31 11.75
N SER A 211 -10.44 9.47 11.78
CA SER A 211 -9.63 9.95 10.66
C SER A 211 -8.50 8.97 10.30
N LYS A 212 -8.09 8.14 11.26
CA LYS A 212 -7.18 7.00 11.07
C LYS A 212 -7.73 5.94 10.11
N ASP A 213 -9.01 5.59 10.24
CA ASP A 213 -9.64 4.54 9.43
C ASP A 213 -9.90 5.01 8.01
N VAL A 214 -10.24 6.29 7.84
CA VAL A 214 -10.37 6.93 6.51
C VAL A 214 -9.03 6.87 5.77
N ILE A 215 -7.93 7.28 6.42
CA ILE A 215 -6.61 7.26 5.79
C ILE A 215 -6.16 5.81 5.53
N SER A 216 -6.38 4.87 6.47
CA SER A 216 -6.00 3.47 6.25
C SER A 216 -6.72 2.87 5.06
N TYR A 217 -8.01 3.17 4.92
CA TYR A 217 -8.81 2.66 3.82
C TYR A 217 -8.43 3.29 2.49
N THR A 218 -8.09 4.59 2.47
CA THR A 218 -7.57 5.28 1.28
C THR A 218 -6.26 4.66 0.79
N ILE A 219 -5.34 4.36 1.73
CA ILE A 219 -4.07 3.71 1.42
C ILE A 219 -4.32 2.29 0.89
N LEU A 220 -5.20 1.51 1.53
CA LEU A 220 -5.58 0.18 1.07
C LEU A 220 -6.11 0.19 -0.37
N LEU A 221 -7.05 1.10 -0.65
CA LEU A 221 -7.69 1.22 -1.96
C LEU A 221 -6.68 1.60 -3.05
N SER A 222 -5.77 2.54 -2.75
CA SER A 222 -4.71 2.93 -3.70
C SER A 222 -3.67 1.84 -3.94
N TYR A 223 -3.40 0.97 -2.96
CA TYR A 223 -2.59 -0.23 -3.19
C TYR A 223 -3.25 -1.22 -4.17
N GLY A 224 -4.57 -1.15 -4.36
CA GLY A 224 -5.29 -1.89 -5.40
C GLY A 224 -4.70 -1.74 -6.80
N ALA A 225 -4.15 -0.56 -7.13
CA ALA A 225 -3.48 -0.31 -8.41
C ALA A 225 -2.25 -1.20 -8.64
N LYS A 226 -1.60 -1.70 -7.58
CA LYS A 226 -0.49 -2.66 -7.69
C LYS A 226 -0.91 -4.05 -8.14
N ILE A 227 -2.21 -4.37 -8.12
CA ILE A 227 -2.76 -5.62 -8.66
C ILE A 227 -2.89 -5.54 -10.19
N PHE A 228 -2.91 -4.33 -10.78
CA PHE A 228 -3.07 -4.14 -12.23
C PHE A 228 -2.14 -5.00 -13.11
N PRO A 229 -0.87 -5.26 -12.73
CA PRO A 229 0.02 -6.17 -13.47
C PRO A 229 -0.52 -7.60 -13.62
N ILE A 230 -1.43 -8.05 -12.75
CA ILE A 230 -2.08 -9.36 -12.85
C ILE A 230 -3.13 -9.37 -13.95
N LEU A 231 -3.90 -8.28 -14.10
CA LEU A 231 -4.76 -8.11 -15.29
C LEU A 231 -3.91 -8.04 -16.56
N MET A 232 -2.71 -7.46 -16.45
CA MET A 232 -1.73 -7.42 -17.53
C MET A 232 -0.98 -8.74 -17.73
N LEU A 233 -1.06 -9.73 -16.83
CA LEU A 233 -0.40 -11.04 -16.95
C LEU A 233 -0.97 -11.86 -18.11
N ILE A 234 -2.19 -11.53 -18.55
CA ILE A 234 -2.78 -12.05 -19.78
C ILE A 234 -1.96 -11.62 -21.03
N TRP A 235 -1.18 -10.54 -20.93
CA TRP A 235 -0.39 -9.99 -22.04
C TRP A 235 1.12 -10.05 -21.77
N PRO A 236 1.96 -10.25 -22.81
CA PRO A 236 3.41 -10.44 -22.69
C PRO A 236 4.16 -9.10 -22.47
N TYR A 237 3.80 -8.37 -21.42
CA TYR A 237 4.44 -7.12 -21.02
C TYR A 237 5.66 -7.35 -20.11
N ASP A 238 6.33 -8.51 -20.17
CA ASP A 238 7.45 -8.92 -19.31
C ASP A 238 8.76 -8.13 -19.53
N THR A 239 8.70 -6.83 -19.83
CA THR A 239 9.88 -5.96 -19.88
C THR A 239 10.09 -5.29 -18.53
N LEU A 240 11.36 -5.13 -18.10
CA LEU A 240 11.68 -4.40 -16.86
C LEU A 240 11.19 -2.94 -16.87
N ILE A 241 10.97 -2.39 -18.07
CA ILE A 241 10.41 -1.05 -18.29
C ILE A 241 8.95 -1.00 -17.84
N SER A 242 8.12 -1.98 -18.25
CA SER A 242 6.71 -2.01 -17.86
C SER A 242 6.55 -2.08 -16.33
N MET A 243 7.35 -2.94 -15.68
CA MET A 243 7.36 -3.11 -14.23
C MET A 243 7.78 -1.83 -13.49
N SER A 244 8.66 -1.02 -14.10
CA SER A 244 9.04 0.28 -13.55
C SER A 244 7.92 1.31 -13.72
N ILE A 245 7.28 1.38 -14.90
CA ILE A 245 6.13 2.26 -15.16
C ILE A 245 4.99 1.96 -14.20
N ILE A 246 4.65 0.68 -14.01
CA ILE A 246 3.62 0.24 -13.06
C ILE A 246 3.90 0.78 -11.65
N LYS A 247 5.16 0.70 -11.19
CA LYS A 247 5.53 1.23 -9.86
C LYS A 247 5.32 2.73 -9.77
N TRP A 248 5.65 3.48 -10.82
CA TRP A 248 5.39 4.92 -10.89
C TRP A 248 3.89 5.23 -10.87
N VAL A 249 3.11 4.52 -11.68
CA VAL A 249 1.64 4.67 -11.73
C VAL A 249 1.04 4.37 -10.35
N ALA A 250 1.42 3.28 -9.69
CA ALA A 250 0.93 2.95 -8.35
C ALA A 250 1.27 4.05 -7.32
N ASN A 251 2.46 4.65 -7.40
CA ASN A 251 2.83 5.77 -6.53
C ASN A 251 1.98 7.02 -6.81
N LEU A 252 1.68 7.31 -8.08
CA LEU A 252 0.79 8.41 -8.46
C LEU A 252 -0.64 8.19 -7.96
N TYR A 253 -1.16 6.96 -8.01
CA TYR A 253 -2.46 6.60 -7.44
C TYR A 253 -2.55 6.88 -5.94
N ILE A 254 -1.47 6.63 -5.19
CA ILE A 254 -1.41 6.95 -3.77
C ILE A 254 -1.45 8.47 -3.55
N ILE A 255 -0.71 9.25 -4.33
CA ILE A 255 -0.72 10.72 -4.22
C ILE A 255 -2.11 11.28 -4.55
N GLU A 256 -2.72 10.81 -5.63
CA GLU A 256 -4.03 11.29 -6.09
C GLU A 256 -5.14 10.91 -5.12
N SER A 257 -5.19 9.67 -4.66
CA SER A 257 -6.18 9.23 -3.66
C SER A 257 -6.08 10.01 -2.35
N LEU A 258 -4.86 10.29 -1.86
CA LEU A 258 -4.65 11.12 -0.70
C LEU A 258 -5.10 12.57 -0.95
N LYS A 259 -4.91 13.11 -2.16
CA LYS A 259 -5.40 14.44 -2.55
C LYS A 259 -6.91 14.50 -2.54
N ILE A 260 -7.58 13.52 -3.13
CA ILE A 260 -9.04 13.42 -3.19
C ILE A 260 -9.67 13.43 -1.78
N VAL A 261 -9.06 12.70 -0.84
CA VAL A 261 -9.60 12.50 0.52
C VAL A 261 -9.26 13.65 1.46
N THR A 262 -8.03 14.18 1.40
CA THR A 262 -7.60 15.24 2.33
C THR A 262 -7.92 16.64 1.82
N ASN A 263 -8.15 16.79 0.52
CA ASN A 263 -8.31 18.06 -0.20
C ASN A 263 -7.14 19.06 -0.02
N LEU A 264 -5.97 18.61 0.45
CA LEU A 264 -4.80 19.48 0.68
C LEU A 264 -4.08 19.83 -0.62
N SER A 265 -3.17 20.80 -0.61
CA SER A 265 -2.36 21.12 -1.80
C SER A 265 -1.50 19.93 -2.21
N TYR A 266 -1.29 19.74 -3.53
CA TYR A 266 -0.42 18.69 -4.06
C TYR A 266 0.99 18.77 -3.46
N TRP A 267 1.52 19.98 -3.30
CA TRP A 267 2.84 20.21 -2.70
C TRP A 267 2.99 19.60 -1.30
N ASN A 268 1.97 19.74 -0.44
CA ASN A 268 2.01 19.18 0.91
C ASN A 268 2.02 17.64 0.88
N ILE A 269 1.23 17.05 -0.02
CA ILE A 269 1.10 15.60 -0.17
C ILE A 269 2.38 15.01 -0.74
N ILE A 270 2.94 15.61 -1.81
CA ILE A 270 4.20 15.19 -2.41
C ILE A 270 5.34 15.27 -1.39
N LYS A 271 5.42 16.35 -0.61
CA LYS A 271 6.43 16.50 0.45
C LYS A 271 6.33 15.39 1.50
N ILE A 272 5.12 14.98 1.87
CA ILE A 272 4.90 13.86 2.79
C ILE A 272 5.28 12.54 2.13
N PHE A 273 4.84 12.30 0.90
CA PHE A 273 5.15 11.08 0.18
C PHE A 273 6.66 10.86 0.03
N ILE A 274 7.40 11.91 -0.31
CA ILE A 274 8.87 11.89 -0.38
C ILE A 274 9.46 11.62 1.01
N SER A 275 9.01 12.35 2.05
CA SER A 275 9.50 12.17 3.42
C SER A 275 9.26 10.75 3.95
N VAL A 276 8.08 10.18 3.70
CA VAL A 276 7.71 8.82 4.08
C VAL A 276 8.54 7.81 3.31
N SER A 277 8.72 8.01 2.00
CA SER A 277 9.51 7.11 1.15
C SER A 277 10.98 7.06 1.58
N LEU A 278 11.55 8.21 1.96
CA LEU A 278 12.91 8.29 2.51
C LEU A 278 12.99 7.58 3.87
N LEU A 279 12.11 7.89 4.81
CA LEU A 279 12.10 7.25 6.14
C LEU A 279 11.94 5.73 6.04
N ARG A 280 11.02 5.27 5.20
CA ARG A 280 10.83 3.85 4.90
C ARG A 280 12.11 3.22 4.38
N TYR A 281 12.76 3.86 3.42
CA TYR A 281 14.01 3.37 2.84
C TYR A 281 15.12 3.20 3.91
N PHE A 282 15.28 4.21 4.76
CA PHE A 282 16.29 4.21 5.83
C PHE A 282 15.97 3.26 6.98
N MET A 283 14.72 2.83 7.15
CA MET A 283 14.34 1.91 8.23
C MET A 283 14.32 0.45 7.77
N VAL A 284 13.63 0.14 6.67
CA VAL A 284 13.35 -1.23 6.26
C VAL A 284 14.64 -2.00 5.92
N LYS A 285 15.49 -1.40 5.08
CA LYS A 285 16.70 -2.07 4.58
C LYS A 285 17.69 -2.35 5.71
N PRO A 286 18.10 -1.37 6.55
CA PRO A 286 18.98 -1.61 7.70
C PRO A 286 18.45 -2.64 8.69
N ILE A 287 17.16 -2.62 9.03
CA ILE A 287 16.54 -3.60 9.93
C ILE A 287 16.75 -5.03 9.39
N LEU A 288 16.57 -5.23 8.09
CA LEU A 288 16.77 -6.53 7.45
C LEU A 288 18.26 -6.92 7.37
N ILE A 289 19.17 -5.96 7.16
CA ILE A 289 20.61 -6.24 7.18
C ILE A 289 21.02 -6.78 8.55
N VAL A 290 20.54 -6.14 9.62
CA VAL A 290 20.81 -6.55 11.01
C VAL A 290 20.29 -7.96 11.26
N PHE A 291 19.08 -8.27 10.80
CA PHE A 291 18.48 -9.60 10.93
C PHE A 291 19.27 -10.68 10.17
N VAL A 292 19.62 -10.41 8.91
CA VAL A 292 20.36 -11.36 8.06
C VAL A 292 21.79 -11.59 8.55
N ALA A 293 22.44 -10.55 9.06
CA ALA A 293 23.83 -10.62 9.52
C ALA A 293 24.00 -11.24 10.92
N LYS A 294 22.91 -11.66 11.59
CA LYS A 294 22.92 -12.20 12.96
C LYS A 294 23.71 -11.31 13.93
N PHE A 295 23.53 -9.99 13.83
CA PHE A 295 24.22 -8.97 14.63
C PHE A 295 25.76 -8.88 14.47
N ASN A 296 26.37 -9.50 13.45
CA ASN A 296 27.80 -9.35 13.19
C ASN A 296 28.15 -7.98 12.58
N PHE A 297 28.75 -7.08 13.38
CA PHE A 297 29.00 -5.69 13.01
C PHE A 297 29.84 -5.51 11.73
N SER A 298 30.87 -6.34 11.53
CA SER A 298 31.73 -6.29 10.33
C SER A 298 30.96 -6.62 9.05
N VAL A 299 30.10 -7.64 9.11
CA VAL A 299 29.26 -8.05 7.97
C VAL A 299 28.17 -7.02 7.69
N ILE A 300 27.60 -6.41 8.74
CA ILE A 300 26.59 -5.34 8.62
C ILE A 300 27.18 -4.13 7.89
N LYS A 301 28.37 -3.65 8.29
CA LYS A 301 29.01 -2.48 7.68
C LYS A 301 29.27 -2.69 6.18
N ASN A 302 29.78 -3.86 5.81
CA ASN A 302 30.04 -4.20 4.41
C ASN A 302 28.74 -4.28 3.59
N LEU A 303 27.70 -4.91 4.14
CA LEU A 303 26.40 -5.02 3.46
C LEU A 303 25.70 -3.66 3.29
N ILE A 304 25.74 -2.79 4.29
CA ILE A 304 25.19 -1.42 4.20
C ILE A 304 25.92 -0.64 3.11
N HIS A 305 27.25 -0.71 3.08
CA HIS A 305 28.06 -0.01 2.09
C HIS A 305 27.75 -0.48 0.66
N GLN A 306 27.57 -1.79 0.46
CA GLN A 306 27.26 -2.38 -0.84
C GLN A 306 25.84 -2.03 -1.31
N GLU A 307 24.84 -2.06 -0.43
CA GLU A 307 23.47 -1.61 -0.77
C GLU A 307 23.46 -0.10 -1.08
N PHE A 308 24.26 0.72 -0.38
CA PHE A 308 24.38 2.15 -0.65
C PHE A 308 25.03 2.44 -2.02
N ILE A 309 26.08 1.71 -2.39
CA ILE A 309 26.68 1.81 -3.73
C ILE A 309 25.66 1.41 -4.80
N LEU A 310 24.89 0.33 -4.58
CA LEU A 310 23.85 -0.10 -5.50
C LEU A 310 22.74 0.96 -5.66
N LEU A 311 22.39 1.69 -4.61
CA LEU A 311 21.49 2.83 -4.72
C LEU A 311 22.05 3.97 -5.55
N LEU A 312 23.31 4.31 -5.35
CA LEU A 312 23.98 5.38 -6.10
C LEU A 312 23.99 5.06 -7.60
N GLN A 313 24.28 3.80 -7.96
CA GLN A 313 24.13 3.32 -9.32
C GLN A 313 22.68 3.44 -9.80
N LYS A 314 21.69 3.17 -8.93
CA LYS A 314 20.27 3.33 -9.28
C LYS A 314 19.96 4.76 -9.64
N SER A 315 20.26 5.70 -8.75
CA SER A 315 20.04 7.12 -9.00
C SER A 315 20.79 7.64 -10.22
N GLY A 316 22.01 7.17 -10.49
CA GLY A 316 22.79 7.58 -11.66
C GLY A 316 22.19 7.12 -12.99
N THR A 317 21.67 5.88 -13.05
CA THR A 317 21.00 5.37 -14.26
C THR A 317 19.65 6.05 -14.55
N TYR A 318 18.91 6.49 -13.54
CA TYR A 318 17.65 7.24 -13.73
C TYR A 318 17.88 8.72 -14.12
N LEU A 319 19.08 9.25 -13.94
CA LEU A 319 19.44 10.63 -14.29
C LEU A 319 19.98 10.77 -15.72
N LEU A 320 20.36 9.64 -16.36
CA LEU A 320 20.84 9.54 -17.74
C LEU A 320 19.74 9.11 -18.72
N LEU A 321 18.50 8.99 -18.25
CA LEU A 321 17.28 8.66 -19.01
C LEU A 321 16.35 9.88 -19.01
#